data_AF-A0A1H1EYQ8-F1
#
_entry.id   AF-A0A1H1EYQ8-F1
#
_cell.length_a   1.000
_cell.length_b   1.000
_cell.length_c   1.000
_cell.angle_alpha   90.00
_cell.angle_beta   90.00
_cell.angle_gamma   90.00
#
_symmetry.space_group_name_H-M   'P 1'
#
loop_
_entity.id
_entity.type
_entity.pdbx_description
1 polymer ?
#
loop_
_entity_poly.entity_id
_entity_poly.type
_entity_poly.pdbx_seq_one_letter_code
_entity_poly.pdbx_strand_id
1 'polypeptide(L)'
;MHTIFRRIRRPVSLATRDAAGFTLIELLITIAIVAILATIAYSTYQDFIVRSRRAAGAACLQERAQFMERFYTTNLAYVSAAGVAAPIAQCDAEISPHYQIQYQVTPTAAAPRVYTLRAVPQAGQATRDTACGTLTITQAGVRGRTGAAPVTDCW
;
A
#
# COMPACT_ATOMS: atom_id res chain seq x y z
N MET A 1 -24.81 60.28 66.11
CA MET A 1 -24.18 60.55 64.79
C MET A 1 -23.46 59.29 64.31
N HIS A 2 -24.19 58.29 63.78
CA HIS A 2 -23.60 57.16 63.06
C HIS A 2 -24.58 56.70 61.99
N THR A 3 -24.19 56.93 60.75
CA THR A 3 -24.94 56.74 59.51
C THR A 3 -25.05 55.26 59.17
N ILE A 4 -26.29 54.77 59.01
CA ILE A 4 -26.59 53.42 58.52
C ILE A 4 -26.26 53.38 57.02
N PHE A 5 -25.14 52.77 56.66
CA PHE A 5 -24.77 52.48 55.27
C PHE A 5 -25.65 51.36 54.72
N ARG A 6 -26.66 51.72 53.93
CA ARG A 6 -27.51 50.76 53.19
C ARG A 6 -26.73 50.22 51.98
N ARG A 7 -26.16 49.02 52.10
CA ARG A 7 -25.48 48.30 51.00
C ARG A 7 -26.51 47.92 49.93
N ILE A 8 -26.52 48.64 48.80
CA ILE A 8 -27.30 48.29 47.61
C ILE A 8 -26.61 47.09 46.94
N ARG A 9 -27.20 45.89 47.03
CA ARG A 9 -26.77 44.74 46.21
C ARG A 9 -27.32 44.95 44.79
N ARG A 10 -26.44 45.24 43.83
CA ARG A 10 -26.77 45.20 42.39
C ARG A 10 -26.90 43.73 41.96
N PRO A 11 -27.99 43.32 41.29
CA PRO A 11 -28.07 41.98 40.73
C PRO A 11 -27.05 41.84 39.59
N VAL A 12 -26.19 40.82 39.66
CA VAL A 12 -25.33 40.41 38.54
C VAL A 12 -26.25 39.71 37.53
N SER A 13 -26.50 40.36 36.39
CA SER A 13 -27.20 39.73 35.26
C SER A 13 -26.22 38.77 34.59
N LEU A 14 -26.40 37.47 34.84
CA LEU A 14 -25.74 36.41 34.08
C LEU A 14 -26.45 36.34 32.73
N ALA A 15 -25.89 36.99 31.72
CA ALA A 15 -26.30 36.78 30.34
C ALA A 15 -25.99 35.33 29.96
N THR A 16 -27.01 34.47 29.96
CA THR A 16 -26.95 33.15 29.34
C THR A 16 -26.75 33.36 27.85
N ARG A 17 -25.56 33.01 27.34
CA ARG A 17 -25.36 32.88 25.90
C ARG A 17 -26.27 31.77 25.43
N ASP A 18 -27.26 32.08 24.59
CA ASP A 18 -28.01 31.07 23.87
C ASP A 18 -27.00 30.25 23.05
N ALA A 19 -26.91 28.96 23.36
CA ALA A 19 -26.16 28.04 22.53
C ALA A 19 -26.93 27.91 21.21
N ALA A 20 -26.39 28.52 20.14
CA ALA A 20 -26.94 28.36 18.80
C ALA A 20 -26.84 26.86 18.42
N GLY A 21 -27.98 26.20 18.32
CA GLY A 21 -28.08 24.82 17.87
C GLY A 21 -27.99 24.71 16.34
N PHE A 22 -27.50 23.58 15.84
CA PHE A 22 -27.54 23.24 14.42
C PHE A 22 -28.96 22.86 14.01
N THR A 23 -29.40 23.31 12.83
CA THR A 23 -30.70 22.90 12.28
C THR A 23 -30.62 21.51 11.65
N LEU A 24 -31.74 20.79 11.63
CA LEU A 24 -31.82 19.48 10.98
C LEU A 24 -31.55 19.56 9.47
N ILE A 25 -31.92 20.67 8.84
CA ILE A 25 -31.69 20.90 7.40
C ILE A 25 -30.21 21.13 7.10
N GLU A 26 -29.47 21.84 7.96
CA GLU A 26 -28.02 22.00 7.81
C GLU A 26 -27.29 20.66 7.95
N LEU A 27 -27.73 19.81 8.89
CA LEU A 27 -27.17 18.45 9.02
C LEU A 27 -27.44 17.62 7.76
N LEU A 28 -28.64 17.72 7.18
CA LEU A 28 -29.02 16.95 6.00
C LEU A 28 -28.19 17.37 4.77
N ILE A 29 -27.97 18.68 4.58
CA ILE A 29 -27.13 19.20 3.50
C ILE A 29 -25.66 18.79 3.69
N THR A 30 -25.13 18.90 4.91
CA THR A 30 -23.74 18.50 5.19
C THR A 30 -23.49 17.01 4.92
N ILE A 31 -24.40 16.12 5.35
CA ILE A 31 -24.30 14.69 5.06
C ILE A 31 -24.38 14.43 3.55
N ALA A 32 -25.26 15.14 2.84
CA ALA A 32 -25.37 15.00 1.39
C ALA A 32 -24.05 15.36 0.67
N ILE A 33 -23.39 16.44 1.08
CA ILE A 33 -22.09 16.85 0.51
C ILE A 33 -21.01 15.80 0.84
N VAL A 34 -20.94 15.34 2.09
CA VAL A 34 -19.97 14.31 2.51
C VAL A 34 -20.14 13.02 1.71
N ALA A 35 -21.39 12.59 1.46
CA ALA A 35 -21.67 11.39 0.67
C ALA A 35 -21.12 11.49 -0.76
N ILE A 36 -21.29 12.64 -1.41
CA ILE A 36 -20.75 12.87 -2.76
C ILE A 36 -19.22 12.81 -2.74
N LEU A 37 -18.58 13.52 -1.82
CA LEU A 37 -17.11 13.54 -1.71
C LEU A 37 -16.53 12.16 -1.39
N ALA A 38 -17.19 11.39 -0.53
CA ALA A 38 -16.74 10.06 -0.14
C ALA A 38 -16.63 9.11 -1.33
N THR A 39 -17.55 9.17 -2.30
CA THR A 39 -17.51 8.29 -3.48
C THR A 39 -16.28 8.52 -4.35
N ILE A 40 -15.91 9.78 -4.60
CA ILE A 40 -14.74 10.14 -5.40
C ILE A 40 -13.47 9.76 -4.64
N ALA A 41 -13.39 10.16 -3.37
CA ALA A 41 -12.22 9.91 -2.53
C ALA A 41 -11.93 8.41 -2.38
N TYR A 42 -12.97 7.58 -2.23
CA TYR A 42 -12.79 6.15 -2.03
C TYR A 42 -12.06 5.46 -3.19
N SER A 43 -12.47 5.72 -4.43
CA SER A 43 -11.82 5.13 -5.62
C SER A 43 -10.35 5.53 -5.74
N THR A 44 -10.06 6.82 -5.60
CA THR A 44 -8.69 7.35 -5.69
C THR A 44 -7.77 6.78 -4.61
N TYR A 45 -8.28 6.57 -3.41
CA TYR A 45 -7.52 5.97 -2.32
C TYR A 45 -7.19 4.50 -2.58
N GLN A 46 -8.15 3.73 -3.13
CA GLN A 46 -7.89 2.33 -3.47
C GLN A 46 -6.79 2.21 -4.54
N ASP A 47 -6.81 3.07 -5.56
CA ASP A 47 -5.78 3.10 -6.60
C ASP A 47 -4.39 3.46 -6.06
N PHE A 48 -4.32 4.41 -5.12
CA PHE A 48 -3.08 4.74 -4.43
C PHE A 48 -2.50 3.53 -3.69
N ILE A 49 -3.34 2.80 -2.94
CA ILE A 49 -2.92 1.60 -2.20
C ILE A 49 -2.44 0.51 -3.16
N VAL A 50 -3.13 0.31 -4.28
CA VAL A 50 -2.73 -0.66 -5.33
C VAL A 50 -1.34 -0.32 -5.87
N ARG A 51 -1.08 0.95 -6.20
CA ARG A 51 0.22 1.42 -6.68
C ARG A 51 1.32 1.29 -5.62
N SER A 52 1.01 1.62 -4.36
CA SER A 52 1.94 1.49 -3.24
C SER A 52 2.36 0.02 -3.03
N ARG A 53 1.39 -0.91 -3.05
CA ARG A 53 1.66 -2.35 -2.94
C ARG A 53 2.48 -2.86 -4.12
N ARG A 54 2.20 -2.39 -5.33
CA ARG A 54 2.97 -2.74 -6.53
C ARG A 54 4.44 -2.31 -6.40
N ALA A 55 4.68 -1.10 -5.89
CA ALA A 55 6.03 -0.62 -5.60
C ALA A 55 6.75 -1.50 -4.56
N ALA A 56 6.06 -1.90 -3.48
CA ALA A 56 6.61 -2.83 -2.49
C ALA A 56 6.96 -4.20 -3.10
N GLY A 57 6.08 -4.75 -3.96
CA GLY A 57 6.35 -5.98 -4.70
C GLY A 57 7.56 -5.86 -5.63
N ALA A 58 7.70 -4.75 -6.35
CA ALA A 58 8.85 -4.47 -7.22
C ALA A 58 10.16 -4.33 -6.42
N ALA A 59 10.13 -3.64 -5.28
CA ALA A 59 11.28 -3.55 -4.37
C ALA A 59 11.71 -4.93 -3.84
N CYS A 60 10.74 -5.77 -3.48
CA CYS A 60 11.02 -7.13 -3.03
C CYS A 60 11.66 -8.00 -4.13
N LEU A 61 11.25 -7.80 -5.40
CA LEU A 61 11.92 -8.44 -6.53
C LEU A 61 13.38 -7.98 -6.69
N GLN A 62 13.68 -6.71 -6.44
CA GLN A 62 15.05 -6.20 -6.47
C GLN A 62 15.92 -6.78 -5.34
N GLU A 63 15.39 -6.87 -4.12
CA GLU A 63 16.08 -7.50 -2.98
C GLU A 63 16.42 -8.97 -3.30
N ARG A 64 15.46 -9.70 -3.90
CA ARG A 64 15.65 -11.09 -4.30
C ARG A 64 16.60 -11.26 -5.48
N ALA A 65 16.61 -10.33 -6.44
CA ALA A 65 17.59 -10.32 -7.53
C ALA A 65 19.02 -10.13 -6.97
N GLN A 66 19.21 -9.19 -6.04
CA GLN A 66 20.51 -9.02 -5.36
C GLN A 66 20.93 -10.28 -4.59
N PHE A 67 19.98 -10.98 -3.98
CA PHE A 67 20.26 -12.27 -3.36
C PHE A 67 20.68 -13.34 -4.39
N MET A 68 20.01 -13.42 -5.54
CA MET A 68 20.40 -14.33 -6.63
C MET A 68 21.85 -14.09 -7.06
N GLU A 69 22.26 -12.83 -7.25
CA GLU A 69 23.64 -12.53 -7.64
C GLU A 69 24.65 -12.93 -6.55
N ARG A 70 24.37 -12.63 -5.27
CA ARG A 70 25.22 -13.10 -4.15
C ARG A 70 25.33 -14.62 -4.12
N PHE A 71 24.22 -15.33 -4.31
CA PHE A 71 24.22 -16.78 -4.34
C PHE A 71 25.03 -17.33 -5.52
N TYR A 72 24.93 -16.70 -6.69
CA TYR A 72 25.69 -17.08 -7.88
C TYR A 72 27.21 -16.95 -7.67
N THR A 73 27.69 -15.91 -6.98
CA THR A 73 29.14 -15.74 -6.72
C THR A 73 29.77 -16.87 -5.91
N THR A 74 28.99 -17.53 -5.07
CA THR A 74 29.47 -18.62 -4.19
C THR A 74 29.18 -20.01 -4.74
N ASN A 75 28.10 -20.17 -5.51
CA ASN A 75 27.62 -21.49 -5.96
C ASN A 75 27.74 -21.69 -7.48
N LEU A 76 28.08 -20.65 -8.25
CA LEU A 76 28.15 -20.65 -9.72
C LEU A 76 26.86 -21.11 -10.43
N ALA A 77 25.74 -21.04 -9.70
CA ALA A 77 24.39 -21.42 -10.12
C ALA A 77 23.35 -20.61 -9.30
N TYR A 78 22.14 -20.43 -9.84
CA TYR A 78 21.01 -19.82 -9.11
C TYR A 78 20.18 -20.87 -8.35
N VAL A 79 19.38 -20.41 -7.38
CA VAL A 79 18.80 -21.21 -6.27
C VAL A 79 17.83 -22.33 -6.66
N SER A 80 17.47 -22.48 -7.92
CA SER A 80 16.53 -23.52 -8.32
C SER A 80 17.12 -24.90 -8.59
N ALA A 81 18.45 -25.04 -8.56
CA ALA A 81 19.13 -26.29 -8.92
C ALA A 81 19.18 -27.32 -7.79
N ALA A 82 19.03 -26.89 -6.53
CA ALA A 82 19.63 -27.62 -5.41
C ALA A 82 18.66 -27.95 -4.26
N GLY A 83 17.35 -27.75 -4.41
CA GLY A 83 16.40 -27.94 -3.30
C GLY A 83 16.65 -26.99 -2.11
N VAL A 84 17.47 -25.95 -2.31
CA VAL A 84 17.71 -24.90 -1.34
C VAL A 84 16.52 -23.97 -1.39
N ALA A 85 15.76 -23.89 -0.29
CA ALA A 85 14.73 -22.88 -0.15
C ALA A 85 15.39 -21.50 -0.27
N ALA A 86 14.88 -20.66 -1.16
CA ALA A 86 15.28 -19.26 -1.16
C ALA A 86 15.00 -18.69 0.24
N PRO A 87 15.99 -18.04 0.89
CA PRO A 87 15.78 -17.45 2.20
C PRO A 87 14.60 -16.48 2.16
N ILE A 88 13.88 -16.45 3.27
CA ILE A 88 12.81 -15.49 3.50
C ILE A 88 13.46 -14.10 3.44
N ALA A 89 13.07 -13.32 2.44
CA ALA A 89 13.53 -11.95 2.31
C ALA A 89 12.79 -11.09 3.34
N GLN A 90 13.40 -10.01 3.81
CA GLN A 90 12.73 -9.15 4.81
C GLN A 90 11.43 -8.57 4.25
N CYS A 91 11.39 -8.31 2.95
CA CYS A 91 10.20 -7.85 2.24
C CYS A 91 9.02 -8.84 2.25
N ASP A 92 9.22 -10.15 2.48
CA ASP A 92 8.17 -11.16 2.31
C ASP A 92 7.00 -10.99 3.28
N ALA A 93 7.30 -10.64 4.53
CA ALA A 93 6.28 -10.43 5.55
C ALA A 93 5.35 -9.27 5.17
N GLU A 94 5.91 -8.19 4.62
CA GLU A 94 5.17 -6.99 4.22
C GLU A 94 4.27 -7.25 3.00
N ILE A 95 4.75 -8.00 2.01
CA ILE A 95 4.03 -8.18 0.74
C ILE A 95 3.15 -9.42 0.68
N SER A 96 3.36 -10.43 1.53
CA SER A 96 2.67 -11.73 1.45
C SER A 96 1.12 -11.68 1.34
N PRO A 97 0.39 -10.71 1.92
CA PRO A 97 -1.06 -10.62 1.74
C PRO A 97 -1.49 -10.16 0.34
N HIS A 98 -0.55 -9.65 -0.46
CA HIS A 98 -0.81 -8.93 -1.71
C HIS A 98 0.01 -9.45 -2.89
N TYR A 99 1.15 -10.09 -2.64
CA TYR A 99 2.01 -10.69 -3.65
C TYR A 99 2.61 -11.99 -3.14
N GLN A 100 2.68 -12.97 -4.03
CA GLN A 100 3.48 -14.18 -3.84
C GLN A 100 4.70 -14.10 -4.75
N ILE A 101 5.89 -14.23 -4.17
CA ILE A 101 7.11 -14.29 -4.97
C ILE A 101 7.39 -15.71 -5.45
N GLN A 102 7.67 -15.85 -6.74
CA GLN A 102 8.01 -17.11 -7.38
C GLN A 102 9.36 -17.01 -8.07
N TYR A 103 10.17 -18.06 -7.91
CA TYR A 103 11.43 -18.24 -8.64
C TYR A 103 11.14 -19.13 -9.84
N GLN A 104 11.12 -18.54 -11.03
CA GLN A 104 11.03 -19.30 -12.26
C GLN A 104 12.42 -19.45 -12.86
N VAL A 105 12.81 -20.68 -13.07
CA VAL A 105 14.08 -21.05 -13.69
C VAL A 105 13.78 -22.05 -14.79
N THR A 106 14.72 -22.25 -15.71
CA THR A 106 14.60 -23.35 -16.65
C THR A 106 14.79 -24.67 -15.88
N PRO A 107 13.76 -25.54 -15.74
CA PRO A 107 13.75 -26.64 -14.77
C PRO A 107 14.75 -27.78 -15.01
N THR A 108 15.52 -27.71 -16.10
CA THR A 108 16.32 -28.83 -16.62
C THR A 108 17.83 -28.62 -16.51
N ALA A 109 18.29 -27.48 -15.97
CA ALA A 109 19.72 -27.24 -15.78
C ALA A 109 20.17 -27.67 -14.38
N ALA A 110 21.14 -28.60 -14.30
CA ALA A 110 21.82 -28.95 -13.04
C ALA A 110 22.56 -27.75 -12.39
N ALA A 111 22.83 -26.70 -13.18
CA ALA A 111 23.41 -25.43 -12.74
C ALA A 111 22.78 -24.27 -13.55
N PRO A 112 21.55 -23.82 -13.19
CA PRO A 112 20.84 -22.78 -13.91
C PRO A 112 21.57 -21.44 -13.76
N ARG A 113 21.83 -20.80 -14.90
CA ARG A 113 22.48 -19.47 -15.00
C ARG A 113 21.51 -18.40 -15.47
N VAL A 114 20.22 -18.72 -15.53
CA VAL A 114 19.15 -17.85 -15.99
C VAL A 114 17.99 -18.01 -15.02
N TYR A 115 17.41 -16.88 -14.60
CA TYR A 115 16.23 -16.86 -13.75
C TYR A 115 15.25 -15.78 -14.20
N THR A 116 14.01 -15.95 -13.77
CA THR A 116 12.98 -14.92 -13.80
C THR A 116 12.28 -14.95 -12.44
N LEU A 117 12.42 -13.88 -11.68
CA LEU A 117 11.65 -13.68 -10.46
C LEU A 117 10.30 -13.10 -10.84
N ARG A 118 9.24 -13.53 -10.15
CA ARG A 118 7.87 -13.08 -10.40
C ARG A 118 7.20 -12.66 -9.10
N ALA A 119 6.61 -11.46 -9.08
CA ALA A 119 5.71 -11.04 -8.02
C ALA A 119 4.27 -11.20 -8.53
N VAL A 120 3.62 -12.29 -8.12
CA VAL A 120 2.27 -12.65 -8.56
C VAL A 120 1.25 -12.00 -7.60
N PRO A 121 0.42 -11.06 -8.06
CA PRO A 121 -0.54 -10.38 -7.19
C PRO A 121 -1.56 -11.36 -6.62
N GLN A 122 -2.00 -11.12 -5.38
CA GLN A 122 -2.92 -11.94 -4.61
C GLN A 122 -4.15 -11.13 -4.17
N ALA A 123 -5.24 -11.82 -3.84
CA ALA A 123 -6.44 -11.24 -3.25
C ALA A 123 -6.92 -9.95 -3.96
N GLY A 124 -7.15 -8.88 -3.21
CA GLY A 124 -7.61 -7.60 -3.75
C GLY A 124 -6.60 -6.89 -4.68
N GLN A 125 -5.31 -7.25 -4.64
CA GLN A 125 -4.34 -6.74 -5.61
C GLN A 125 -4.56 -7.42 -6.97
N ALA A 126 -4.83 -8.73 -6.99
CA ALA A 126 -5.02 -9.49 -8.23
C ALA A 126 -6.21 -8.99 -9.06
N THR A 127 -7.28 -8.54 -8.39
CA THR A 127 -8.49 -8.05 -9.07
C THR A 127 -8.40 -6.58 -9.47
N ARG A 128 -7.57 -5.77 -8.82
CA ARG A 128 -7.49 -4.31 -9.03
C ARG A 128 -6.28 -3.88 -9.86
N ASP A 129 -5.19 -4.62 -9.82
CA ASP A 129 -3.96 -4.30 -10.56
C ASP A 129 -3.87 -5.06 -11.89
N THR A 130 -5.01 -5.34 -12.55
CA THR A 130 -5.06 -6.14 -13.79
C THR A 130 -4.31 -5.49 -14.95
N ALA A 131 -4.18 -4.17 -14.93
CA ALA A 131 -3.41 -3.42 -15.91
C ALA A 131 -1.91 -3.78 -15.89
N CYS A 132 -1.33 -4.08 -14.72
CA CYS A 132 0.07 -4.50 -14.59
C CYS A 132 0.22 -6.02 -14.40
N GLY A 133 -0.64 -6.64 -13.61
CA GLY A 133 -0.62 -8.07 -13.32
C GLY A 133 0.64 -8.51 -12.58
N THR A 134 1.22 -9.64 -12.99
CA THR A 134 2.45 -10.18 -12.40
C THR A 134 3.65 -9.37 -12.86
N LEU A 135 4.43 -8.82 -11.93
CA LEU A 135 5.70 -8.18 -12.23
C LEU A 135 6.82 -9.22 -12.34
N THR A 136 7.77 -9.03 -13.25
CA THR A 136 8.91 -9.93 -13.44
C THR A 136 10.25 -9.20 -13.55
N ILE A 137 11.32 -9.81 -13.03
CA ILE A 137 12.70 -9.34 -13.28
C ILE A 137 13.60 -10.54 -13.59
N THR A 138 14.46 -10.40 -14.60
CA THR A 138 15.44 -11.43 -14.99
C THR A 138 16.82 -11.15 -14.42
N GLN A 139 17.74 -12.10 -14.55
CA GLN A 139 19.15 -11.93 -14.18
C GLN A 139 19.85 -10.78 -14.91
N ALA A 140 19.36 -10.40 -16.09
CA ALA A 140 19.87 -9.26 -16.86
C ALA A 140 19.24 -7.92 -16.43
N GLY A 141 18.42 -7.90 -15.37
CA GLY A 141 17.70 -6.71 -14.92
C GLY A 141 16.53 -6.32 -15.81
N VAL A 142 16.12 -7.17 -16.75
CA VAL A 142 14.99 -6.90 -17.64
C VAL A 142 13.70 -6.98 -16.84
N ARG A 143 13.03 -5.83 -16.69
CA ARG A 143 11.74 -5.68 -16.01
C ARG A 143 10.59 -6.01 -16.95
N GLY A 144 9.61 -6.74 -16.45
CA GLY A 144 8.46 -7.21 -17.23
C GLY A 144 7.18 -7.27 -16.42
N ARG A 145 6.07 -7.46 -17.11
CA ARG A 145 4.72 -7.46 -16.55
C ARG A 145 3.81 -8.32 -17.43
N THR A 146 2.74 -8.89 -16.87
CA THR A 146 1.78 -9.70 -17.64
C THR A 146 0.53 -8.93 -18.08
N GLY A 147 0.26 -7.78 -17.46
CA GLY A 147 -0.87 -6.93 -17.84
C GLY A 147 -0.60 -6.10 -19.10
N ALA A 148 -1.65 -5.44 -19.60
CA ALA A 148 -1.62 -4.69 -20.85
C ALA A 148 -0.91 -3.33 -20.76
N ALA A 149 -0.70 -2.79 -19.56
CA ALA A 149 -0.06 -1.50 -19.39
C ALA A 149 1.43 -1.52 -19.81
N PRO A 150 1.98 -0.36 -20.21
CA PRO A 150 3.41 -0.19 -20.45
C PRO A 150 4.25 -0.61 -19.23
N VAL A 151 5.46 -1.14 -19.47
CA VAL A 151 6.39 -1.49 -18.37
C VAL A 151 6.66 -0.27 -17.50
N THR A 152 6.82 0.91 -18.11
CA THR A 152 7.09 2.20 -17.46
C THR A 152 6.04 2.63 -16.45
N ASP A 153 4.80 2.16 -16.61
CA ASP A 153 3.70 2.55 -15.72
C ASP A 153 3.61 1.61 -14.50
N CYS A 154 4.22 0.43 -14.63
CA CYS A 154 4.17 -0.65 -13.64
C CYS A 154 5.43 -0.78 -12.77
N TRP A 155 6.59 -0.30 -13.25
CA TRP A 155 7.93 -0.54 -12.70
C TRP A 155 8.74 0.71 -12.40
#